data_AF-A0A3N9V5J1-F1
#
_entry.id   AF-A0A3N9V5J1-F1
#
_cell.length_a   1.000
_cell.length_b   1.000
_cell.length_c   1.000
_cell.angle_alpha   90.00
_cell.angle_beta   90.00
_cell.angle_gamma   90.00
#
_symmetry.space_group_name_H-M   'P 1'
#
loop_
_entity.id
_entity.type
_entity.pdbx_description
1 polymer ?
#
loop_
_entity_poly.entity_id
_entity_poly.type
_entity_poly.pdbx_seq_one_letter_code
_entity_poly.pdbx_strand_id
1 'polypeptide(L)' 'MKLLVNGEEKITSPMSVYDFLLTIECDPRPIAVELNRAILAKNDYRTTFLLEGDQLEIVWFVGGG' A
#
# COMPACT_ATOMS: atom_id res chain seq x y z
N MET A 1 -0.46 13.82 -4.97
CA MET A 1 0.94 13.36 -4.79
C MET A 1 1.20 12.20 -5.71
N LYS A 2 2.45 12.08 -6.18
CA LYS A 2 2.91 10.98 -7.02
C LYS A 2 3.47 9.86 -6.15
N LEU A 3 3.02 8.63 -6.40
CA LEU A 3 3.48 7.40 -5.76
C LEU A 3 4.03 6.44 -6.82
N LEU A 4 4.89 5.53 -6.41
CA LEU A 4 5.24 4.34 -7.20
C LEU A 4 4.60 3.13 -6.53
N VAL A 5 3.75 2.39 -7.24
CA VAL A 5 2.99 1.27 -6.69
C VAL A 5 3.17 0.06 -7.58
N ASN A 6 3.80 -0.99 -7.08
CA ASN A 6 4.16 -2.19 -7.86
C ASN A 6 4.91 -1.84 -9.17
N GLY A 7 5.81 -0.86 -9.11
CA GLY A 7 6.54 -0.35 -10.28
C GLY A 7 5.76 0.60 -11.21
N GLU A 8 4.49 0.89 -10.94
CA GLU A 8 3.68 1.82 -11.75
C GLU A 8 3.46 3.16 -11.05
N GLU A 9 3.52 4.26 -11.80
CA GLU A 9 3.25 5.59 -11.25
C GLU A 9 1.74 5.79 -11.01
N LYS A 10 1.38 6.21 -9.79
CA LYS A 10 0.01 6.57 -9.45
C LYS A 10 -0.08 7.99 -8.87
N ILE A 11 -1.15 8.68 -9.23
CA ILE A 11 -1.50 9.99 -8.65
C ILE A 11 -2.67 9.78 -7.70
N THR A 12 -2.51 10.21 -6.45
CA THR A 12 -3.56 10.14 -5.43
C THR A 12 -3.57 11.39 -4.54
N SER A 13 -4.63 11.59 -3.77
CA SER A 13 -4.67 12.58 -2.69
C SER A 13 -3.95 12.05 -1.43
N PRO A 14 -3.49 12.92 -0.51
CA PRO A 14 -2.94 12.49 0.77
C PRO A 14 -3.95 11.65 1.56
N MET A 15 -3.55 10.44 1.95
CA MET A 15 -4.39 9.51 2.71
C MET A 15 -3.55 8.44 3.40
N SER A 16 -4.17 7.66 4.28
CA SER A 16 -3.52 6.51 4.90
C SER A 16 -3.27 5.39 3.88
N VAL A 17 -2.34 4.48 4.19
CA VAL A 17 -2.14 3.25 3.41
C VAL A 17 -3.45 2.46 3.31
N TYR A 18 -4.21 2.36 4.40
CA TYR A 18 -5.49 1.68 4.44
C TYR A 18 -6.50 2.27 3.44
N ASP A 19 -6.67 3.59 3.45
CA ASP A 19 -7.61 4.25 2.55
C ASP A 19 -7.17 4.10 1.09
N PHE A 20 -5.86 4.19 0.83
CA PHE A 20 -5.32 3.97 -0.51
C PHE A 20 -5.63 2.57 -1.05
N LEU A 21 -5.47 1.53 -0.23
CA LEU A 21 -5.82 0.16 -0.60
C LEU A 21 -7.30 0.00 -0.98
N LEU A 22 -8.20 0.70 -0.28
CA LEU A 22 -9.61 0.73 -0.63
C LEU A 22 -9.87 1.44 -1.97
N THR A 23 -9.12 2.49 -2.29
CA THR A 23 -9.29 3.21 -3.58
C THR A 23 -8.93 2.37 -4.80
N ILE A 24 -8.06 1.37 -4.64
CA ILE A 24 -7.65 0.46 -5.71
C ILE A 24 -8.42 -0.88 -5.65
N GLU A 25 -9.56 -0.90 -4.96
CA GLU A 25 -10.45 -2.07 -4.79
C GLU A 25 -9.73 -3.32 -4.24
N CYS A 26 -8.69 -3.11 -3.44
CA CYS A 26 -7.90 -4.18 -2.85
C CYS A 26 -8.40 -4.51 -1.44
N ASP A 27 -8.77 -5.78 -1.20
CA ASP A 27 -9.07 -6.24 0.16
C ASP A 27 -7.78 -6.24 1.00
N PRO A 28 -7.70 -5.46 2.10
CA PRO A 28 -6.50 -5.39 2.92
C PRO A 28 -6.21 -6.67 3.72
N ARG A 29 -7.16 -7.61 3.80
CA ARG A 29 -7.02 -8.84 4.59
C ARG A 29 -5.99 -9.82 4.00
N PRO A 30 -6.03 -10.19 2.70
CA PRO A 30 -5.07 -11.12 2.10
C PRO A 30 -3.79 -10.50 1.55
N ILE A 31 -3.47 -9.24 1.87
CA ILE A 31 -2.28 -8.57 1.31
C ILE A 31 -1.21 -8.28 2.36
N ALA A 32 0.03 -8.19 1.91
CA ALA A 32 1.12 -7.53 2.61
C ALA A 32 1.53 -6.27 1.84
N VAL A 33 1.87 -5.21 2.58
CA VAL A 33 2.34 -3.94 2.03
C VAL A 33 3.77 -3.71 2.51
N GLU A 34 4.67 -3.48 1.56
CA GLU A 34 5.97 -2.87 1.78
C GLU A 34 5.85 -1.37 1.47
N LEU A 35 6.35 -0.52 2.36
CA LEU A 35 6.48 0.92 2.15
C LEU A 35 7.96 1.27 2.22
N ASN A 36 8.52 1.81 1.14
CA ASN A 36 9.91 2.25 1.06
C ASN A 36 10.92 1.20 1.53
N ARG A 37 10.78 -0.06 1.08
CA ARG A 37 11.64 -1.20 1.45
C ARG A 37 11.48 -1.71 2.88
N ALA A 38 10.43 -1.28 3.59
CA ALA A 38 10.07 -1.77 4.91
C ALA A 38 8.68 -2.41 4.89
N ILE A 39 8.57 -3.67 5.34
CA ILE A 39 7.26 -4.31 5.52
C ILE A 39 6.48 -3.56 6.59
N LEU A 40 5.31 -3.05 6.22
CA LEU A 40 4.42 -2.33 7.12
C LEU A 40 3.54 -3.32 7.87
N ALA A 41 3.45 -3.19 9.19
CA ALA A 41 2.54 -4.03 9.97
C ALA A 41 1.08 -3.65 9.64
N LYS A 42 0.19 -4.64 9.53
CA LYS A 42 -1.23 -4.40 9.18
C LYS A 42 -1.93 -3.43 10.13
N ASN A 43 -1.57 -3.43 11.41
CA ASN A 43 -2.12 -2.50 12.40
C ASN A 43 -1.77 -1.04 12.11
N ASP A 44 -0.68 -0.80 11.39
CA ASP A 44 -0.17 0.54 11.08
C ASP A 44 -0.75 1.10 9.76
N TYR A 45 -1.51 0.30 9.00
CA TYR A 45 -2.04 0.75 7.70
C TYR A 45 -2.94 1.99 7.83
N ARG A 46 -3.69 2.10 8.93
CA ARG A 46 -4.61 3.23 9.18
C ARG A 46 -3.89 4.47 9.70
N THR A 47 -2.73 4.32 10.32
CA THR A 47 -1.99 5.42 10.97
C THR A 47 -0.79 5.89 10.16
N THR A 48 -0.38 5.11 9.16
CA THR A 48 0.70 5.47 8.23
C THR A 48 0.11 6.25 7.06
N PHE A 49 0.44 7.54 6.98
CA PHE A 49 0.05 8.40 5.88
C PHE A 49 1.08 8.33 4.76
N LEU A 50 0.59 8.20 3.53
CA LEU A 50 1.41 8.22 2.33
C LEU A 50 1.89 9.63 2.03
N LEU A 51 3.14 9.74 1.60
CA LEU A 51 3.81 10.98 1.23
C LEU A 51 4.18 10.97 -0.26
N GLU A 52 4.47 12.15 -0.80
CA GLU A 52 4.92 12.26 -2.18
C GLU A 52 6.27 11.56 -2.39
N GLY A 53 6.33 10.72 -3.42
CA GLY A 53 7.51 9.92 -3.76
C GLY A 53 7.58 8.55 -3.09
N ASP A 54 6.63 8.21 -2.20
CA ASP A 54 6.61 6.91 -1.54
C ASP A 54 6.45 5.76 -2.55
N GLN A 55 7.13 4.66 -2.23
CA GLN A 55 7.10 3.42 -3.01
C GLN A 55 6.36 2.34 -2.23
N LEU A 56 5.32 1.78 -2.84
CA LEU A 56 4.53 0.69 -2.28
C LEU A 56 4.72 -0.57 -3.13
N GLU A 57 5.03 -1.67 -2.46
CA GLU A 57 4.86 -3.01 -3.04
C GLU A 57 3.71 -3.71 -2.31
N ILE A 58 2.69 -4.10 -3.06
CA ILE A 58 1.47 -4.74 -2.59
C ILE A 58 1.43 -6.13 -3.18
N VAL A 59 1.59 -7.12 -2.32
CA VAL A 59 1.62 -8.54 -2.70
C VAL A 59 0.45 -9.28 -2.07
N TRP A 60 -0.21 -10.12 -2.87
CA TRP A 60 -1.23 -11.04 -2.38
C TRP A 60 -0.56 -12.29 -1.82
N PHE A 61 -1.04 -12.74 -0.67
CA PHE A 61 -0.75 -14.10 -0.23
C PHE A 61 -1.42 -15.07 -1.20
N VAL A 62 -0.65 -15.59 -2.16
CA VAL A 62 -1.03 -16.83 -2.85
C VAL A 62 -0.89 -17.95 -1.83
N GLY A 63 -2.01 -18.43 -1.31
CA GLY A 63 -2.04 -19.57 -0.40
C GLY A 63 -1.35 -20.75 -1.06
N GLY A 64 -0.15 -21.10 -0.58
CA GLY A 64 0.57 -22.28 -1.01
C GLY A 64 -0.09 -23.53 -0.41
N GLY A 65 -0.83 -24.23 -1.26
CA GLY A 65 -1.09 -25.67 -1.19
C GLY A 65 -0.70 -26.27 -2.52
#